data_AF-A0A660L142-F1
#
_entry.id   AF-A0A660L142-F1
#
_cell.length_a   1.000
_cell.length_b   1.000
_cell.length_c   1.000
_cell.angle_alpha   90.00
_cell.angle_beta   90.00
_cell.angle_gamma   90.00
#
_symmetry.space_group_name_H-M   'P 1'
#
loop_
_entity.id
_entity.type
_entity.pdbx_description
1 polymer ?
#
loop_
_entity_poly.entity_id
_entity_poly.type
_entity_poly.pdbx_seq_one_letter_code
_entity_poly.pdbx_strand_id
1 'polypeptide(L)'
;MARVLIVPCGCRGRALAAALRADGHAVRGTTRGAHVEEIRAAGAEPYVGDPDRIATLMDALPGVTIVCWLADGLDIPEGRLRMFFEKLVDTGVRGVVYEGAYAELARRSSATWQIPLEVVTRAQDAKGAVDRLLGV
;
A
#
# COMPACT_ATOMS: atom_id res chain seq x y z
N MET A 1 -2.51 15.40 -7.91
CA MET A 1 -2.25 14.98 -6.52
C MET A 1 -2.96 13.65 -6.26
N ALA A 2 -2.22 12.58 -5.96
CA ALA A 2 -2.79 11.29 -5.56
C ALA A 2 -2.88 11.17 -4.03
N ARG A 3 -3.77 10.29 -3.55
CA ARG A 3 -3.86 9.88 -2.14
C ARG A 3 -3.35 8.44 -2.04
N VAL A 4 -2.23 8.22 -1.36
CA VAL A 4 -1.53 6.92 -1.33
C VAL A 4 -1.61 6.33 0.08
N LEU A 5 -2.00 5.06 0.18
CA LEU A 5 -1.97 4.28 1.42
C LEU A 5 -0.82 3.28 1.38
N ILE A 6 0.07 3.28 2.37
CA ILE A 6 1.22 2.35 2.46
C ILE A 6 0.99 1.33 3.57
N VAL A 7 1.05 0.04 3.23
CA VAL A 7 0.73 -1.10 4.11
C VAL A 7 1.83 -2.18 4.09
N PRO A 8 2.56 -2.42 5.19
CA PRO A 8 2.81 -1.50 6.29
C PRO A 8 3.84 -0.42 5.94
N CYS A 9 3.86 0.66 6.72
CA CYS A 9 4.80 1.77 6.57
C CYS A 9 6.05 1.59 7.46
N GLY A 10 6.81 0.52 7.20
CA GLY A 10 8.14 0.30 7.81
C GLY A 10 9.20 1.22 7.20
N CYS A 11 10.50 0.89 7.35
CA CYS A 11 11.60 1.73 6.84
C CYS A 11 11.45 2.09 5.35
N ARG A 12 11.16 1.09 4.50
CA ARG A 12 10.93 1.28 3.06
C ARG A 12 9.67 2.11 2.79
N GLY A 13 8.58 1.84 3.53
CA GLY A 13 7.35 2.60 3.42
C GLY A 13 7.52 4.08 3.79
N ARG A 14 8.34 4.39 4.81
CA ARG A 14 8.67 5.77 5.18
C ARG A 14 9.54 6.48 4.15
N ALA A 15 10.50 5.78 3.54
CA ALA A 15 11.28 6.33 2.44
C ALA A 15 10.39 6.64 1.22
N LEU A 16 9.49 5.71 0.86
CA LEU A 16 8.49 5.93 -0.19
C LEU A 16 7.55 7.10 0.17
N ALA A 17 7.10 7.18 1.42
CA ALA A 17 6.25 8.26 1.90
C ALA A 17 6.92 9.62 1.69
N ALA A 18 8.18 9.78 2.15
CA ALA A 18 8.92 11.02 1.98
C ALA A 18 9.06 11.42 0.49
N ALA A 19 9.36 10.46 -0.39
CA ALA A 19 9.46 10.70 -1.83
C ALA A 19 8.12 11.14 -2.44
N LEU A 20 7.02 10.44 -2.16
CA LEU A 20 5.69 10.79 -2.67
C LEU A 20 5.19 12.14 -2.10
N ARG A 21 5.55 12.45 -0.85
CA ARG A 21 5.26 13.77 -0.23
C ARG A 21 6.01 14.89 -0.92
N ALA A 22 7.27 14.68 -1.32
CA ALA A 22 8.05 15.66 -2.09
C ALA A 22 7.38 15.99 -3.43
N ASP A 23 6.70 15.02 -4.06
CA ASP A 23 5.93 15.20 -5.29
C ASP A 23 4.50 15.74 -5.05
N GLY A 24 4.20 16.18 -3.83
CA GLY A 24 2.94 16.81 -3.47
C GLY A 24 1.76 15.83 -3.36
N HIS A 25 2.00 14.52 -3.21
CA HIS A 25 0.94 13.55 -2.94
C HIS A 25 0.53 13.57 -1.45
N ALA A 26 -0.71 13.19 -1.16
CA ALA A 26 -1.14 12.89 0.20
C ALA A 26 -0.78 11.43 0.51
N VAL A 27 -0.12 11.18 1.65
CA VAL A 27 0.32 9.83 2.01
C VAL A 27 -0.18 9.48 3.39
N ARG A 28 -0.78 8.30 3.52
CA ARG A 28 -1.11 7.65 4.78
C ARG A 28 -0.26 6.40 4.94
N GLY A 29 0.43 6.29 6.07
CA GLY A 29 1.27 5.12 6.37
C GLY A 29 0.68 4.31 7.51
N THR A 30 0.56 2.99 7.35
CA THR A 30 0.03 2.13 8.42
C THR A 30 1.11 1.60 9.35
N THR A 31 0.76 1.43 10.63
CA THR A 31 1.60 0.81 11.65
C THR A 31 0.72 0.08 12.66
N ARG A 32 1.27 -0.93 13.35
CA ARG A 32 0.59 -1.55 14.51
C ARG A 32 0.66 -0.69 15.79
N GLY A 33 1.30 0.49 15.73
CA GLY A 33 1.33 1.48 16.80
C GLY A 33 2.72 1.97 17.20
N ALA A 34 3.76 1.16 16.98
CA ALA A 34 5.13 1.49 17.41
C ALA A 34 5.80 2.62 16.62
N HIS A 35 5.35 2.89 15.39
CA HIS A 35 6.07 3.74 14.43
C HIS A 35 5.30 5.03 14.05
N VAL A 36 4.36 5.47 14.89
CA VAL A 36 3.50 6.64 14.61
C VAL A 36 4.33 7.91 14.37
N GLU A 37 5.28 8.21 15.25
CA GLU A 37 6.10 9.43 15.14
C GLU A 37 7.03 9.40 13.92
N GLU A 38 7.57 8.24 13.58
CA GLU A 38 8.47 8.08 12.45
C GLU A 38 7.72 8.23 11.11
N ILE A 39 6.47 7.78 11.03
CA ILE A 39 5.61 7.99 9.87
C ILE A 39 5.28 9.48 9.73
N ARG A 40 4.98 10.15 10.84
CA ARG A 40 4.73 11.60 10.85
C ARG A 40 5.98 12.38 10.43
N ALA A 41 7.16 11.99 10.90
CA ALA A 41 8.44 12.59 10.52
C ALA A 41 8.76 12.43 9.03
N ALA A 42 8.28 11.35 8.40
CA ALA A 42 8.35 11.17 6.94
C ALA A 42 7.32 12.02 6.15
N GLY A 43 6.52 12.85 6.84
CA GLY A 43 5.51 13.71 6.25
C GLY A 43 4.19 13.02 5.90
N ALA A 44 4.00 11.77 6.32
CA ALA A 44 2.77 11.02 6.10
C ALA A 44 1.82 11.08 7.30
N GLU A 45 0.53 10.90 7.05
CA GLU A 45 -0.48 10.70 8.07
C GLU A 45 -0.33 9.29 8.66
N PRO A 46 0.01 9.14 9.95
CA PRO A 46 0.07 7.83 10.58
C PRO A 46 -1.33 7.26 10.79
N TYR A 47 -1.50 5.98 10.49
CA TYR A 47 -2.74 5.24 10.73
C TYR A 47 -2.44 3.93 11.46
N VAL A 48 -3.18 3.65 12.54
CA VAL A 48 -3.01 2.39 13.28
C VAL A 48 -3.84 1.31 12.63
N GLY A 49 -3.17 0.38 11.95
CA GLY A 49 -3.79 -0.71 11.20
C GLY A 49 -2.83 -1.87 11.02
N ASP A 50 -3.37 -3.08 11.00
CA ASP A 50 -2.62 -4.33 10.98
C ASP A 50 -2.97 -5.14 9.72
N PRO A 51 -2.00 -5.41 8.82
CA PRO A 51 -2.27 -6.20 7.62
C PRO A 51 -2.63 -7.66 7.91
N ASP A 52 -2.37 -8.18 9.11
CA ASP A 52 -2.89 -9.49 9.54
C ASP A 52 -4.37 -9.45 9.94
N ARG A 53 -4.90 -8.24 10.16
CA ARG A 53 -6.28 -7.98 10.55
C ARG A 53 -6.90 -6.98 9.58
N ILE A 54 -7.21 -7.44 8.36
CA ILE A 54 -7.72 -6.62 7.25
C ILE A 54 -8.82 -5.63 7.64
N ALA A 55 -9.76 -6.02 8.51
CA ALA A 55 -10.82 -5.12 8.99
C ALA A 55 -10.27 -3.78 9.55
N THR A 56 -9.11 -3.80 10.21
CA THR A 56 -8.47 -2.59 10.77
C THR A 56 -7.98 -1.61 9.69
N LEU A 57 -7.80 -2.06 8.45
CA LEU A 57 -7.34 -1.23 7.33
C LEU A 57 -8.51 -0.57 6.57
N MET A 58 -9.75 -1.00 6.80
CA MET A 58 -10.88 -0.60 5.97
C MET A 58 -11.19 0.89 6.10
N ASP A 59 -11.12 1.44 7.32
CA ASP A 59 -11.36 2.87 7.56
C ASP A 59 -10.23 3.76 6.99
N ALA A 60 -9.10 3.17 6.58
CA ALA A 60 -8.02 3.89 5.91
C ALA A 60 -8.22 4.04 4.39
N LEU A 61 -9.13 3.27 3.77
CA LEU A 61 -9.35 3.23 2.33
C LEU A 61 -10.17 4.37 1.72
N PRO A 62 -11.11 5.02 2.43
CA PRO A 62 -11.88 6.12 1.86
C PRO A 62 -10.99 7.23 1.27
N GLY A 63 -11.23 7.53 -0.01
CA GLY A 63 -10.49 8.52 -0.78
C GLY A 63 -9.07 8.11 -1.18
N VAL A 64 -8.65 6.86 -0.97
CA VAL A 64 -7.34 6.37 -1.44
C VAL A 64 -7.39 6.15 -2.96
N THR A 65 -6.33 6.59 -3.64
CA THR A 65 -6.12 6.39 -5.08
C THR A 65 -5.23 5.17 -5.36
N ILE A 66 -4.12 5.04 -4.64
CA ILE A 66 -3.14 3.95 -4.81
C ILE A 66 -2.89 3.30 -3.46
N VAL A 67 -2.85 1.97 -3.42
CA VAL A 67 -2.37 1.23 -2.26
C VAL A 67 -0.99 0.65 -2.56
N CYS A 68 -0.02 0.86 -1.68
CA CYS A 68 1.28 0.22 -1.71
C CYS A 68 1.34 -0.85 -0.61
N TRP A 69 1.13 -2.11 -0.98
CA TRP A 69 1.31 -3.26 -0.11
C TRP A 69 2.79 -3.67 -0.10
N LEU A 70 3.54 -3.26 0.91
CA LEU A 70 5.00 -3.42 1.05
C LEU A 70 5.35 -4.39 2.19
N ALA A 71 4.92 -5.64 2.05
CA ALA A 71 4.98 -6.63 3.13
C ALA A 71 6.05 -7.72 2.92
N ASP A 72 7.07 -7.46 2.10
CA ASP A 72 8.16 -8.42 1.92
C ASP A 72 8.92 -8.67 3.24
N GLY A 73 9.10 -9.96 3.55
CA GLY A 73 9.66 -10.45 4.81
C GLY A 73 8.66 -10.48 5.99
N LEU A 74 7.37 -10.19 5.76
CA LEU A 74 6.32 -10.38 6.76
C LEU A 74 5.55 -11.67 6.48
N ASP A 75 5.31 -12.44 7.54
CA ASP A 75 4.46 -13.63 7.48
C ASP A 75 2.98 -13.22 7.56
N ILE A 76 2.43 -12.79 6.42
CA ILE A 76 1.02 -12.46 6.29
C ILE A 76 0.32 -13.65 5.64
N PRO A 77 -0.70 -14.26 6.27
CA PRO A 77 -1.39 -15.40 5.66
C PRO A 77 -1.96 -15.06 4.28
N GLU A 78 -1.80 -15.96 3.30
CA GLU A 78 -2.25 -15.79 1.91
C GLU A 78 -3.69 -15.24 1.80
N GLY A 79 -4.60 -15.77 2.62
CA GLY A 79 -6.01 -15.38 2.63
C GLY A 79 -6.25 -13.90 2.97
N ARG A 80 -5.32 -13.23 3.68
CA ARG A 80 -5.42 -11.80 3.99
C ARG A 80 -5.22 -10.95 2.76
N LEU A 81 -4.30 -11.33 1.87
CA LEU A 81 -4.08 -10.61 0.62
C LEU A 81 -5.31 -10.69 -0.28
N ARG A 82 -5.86 -11.91 -0.47
CA ARG A 82 -7.08 -12.10 -1.26
C ARG A 82 -8.25 -11.29 -0.69
N MET A 83 -8.47 -11.38 0.62
CA MET A 83 -9.51 -10.62 1.32
C MET A 83 -9.32 -9.11 1.14
N PHE A 84 -8.08 -8.63 1.20
CA PHE A 84 -7.80 -7.21 1.00
C PHE A 84 -8.21 -6.75 -0.39
N PHE A 85 -7.81 -7.46 -1.45
CA PHE A 85 -8.21 -7.14 -2.82
C PHE A 85 -9.73 -7.18 -3.02
N GLU A 86 -10.43 -8.16 -2.44
CA GLU A 86 -11.90 -8.22 -2.45
C GLU A 86 -12.52 -6.95 -1.85
N LYS A 87 -11.92 -6.41 -0.78
CA LYS A 87 -12.37 -5.18 -0.13
C LYS A 87 -12.03 -3.91 -0.91
N LEU A 88 -11.16 -3.97 -1.91
CA LEU A 88 -10.85 -2.82 -2.76
C LEU A 88 -11.90 -2.57 -3.85
N VAL A 89 -12.72 -3.56 -4.21
CA VAL A 89 -13.66 -3.51 -5.34
C VAL A 89 -14.63 -2.33 -5.24
N ASP A 90 -15.18 -2.10 -4.05
CA ASP A 90 -16.16 -1.03 -3.82
C ASP A 90 -15.51 0.27 -3.33
N THR A 91 -14.23 0.48 -3.65
CA THR A 91 -13.46 1.66 -3.23
C THR A 91 -13.04 2.52 -4.42
N GLY A 92 -12.47 3.70 -4.11
CA GLY A 92 -11.88 4.58 -5.12
C GLY A 92 -10.46 4.19 -5.56
N VAL A 93 -9.94 3.03 -5.11
CA VAL A 93 -8.57 2.61 -5.43
C VAL A 93 -8.45 2.25 -6.91
N ARG A 94 -7.50 2.90 -7.58
CA ARG A 94 -7.23 2.77 -9.01
C ARG A 94 -5.99 1.95 -9.33
N GLY A 95 -5.25 1.53 -8.31
CA GLY A 95 -4.08 0.68 -8.51
C GLY A 95 -3.43 0.21 -7.21
N VAL A 96 -2.71 -0.89 -7.32
CA VAL A 96 -1.96 -1.50 -6.22
C VAL A 96 -0.50 -1.68 -6.64
N VAL A 97 0.42 -1.21 -5.80
CA VAL A 97 1.83 -1.67 -5.84
C VAL A 97 1.96 -2.80 -4.82
N TYR A 98 2.42 -3.96 -5.25
CA TYR A 98 2.54 -5.14 -4.41
C TYR A 98 3.99 -5.61 -4.30
N GLU A 99 4.43 -5.81 -3.06
CA GLU A 99 5.70 -6.40 -2.67
C GLU A 99 5.42 -7.38 -1.52
N GLY A 100 5.71 -8.67 -1.75
CA GLY A 100 5.46 -9.74 -0.79
C GLY A 100 5.54 -11.13 -1.41
N ALA A 101 5.35 -12.17 -0.59
CA ALA A 101 5.55 -13.57 -0.97
C ALA A 101 4.52 -14.13 -1.98
N TYR A 102 3.37 -13.47 -2.16
CA TYR A 102 2.23 -14.00 -2.92
C TYR A 102 1.98 -13.22 -4.22
N ALA A 103 3.04 -12.94 -4.98
CA ALA A 103 2.96 -12.18 -6.23
C ALA A 103 1.95 -12.78 -7.24
N GLU A 104 1.91 -14.12 -7.38
CA GLU A 104 0.95 -14.78 -8.28
C GLU A 104 -0.50 -14.64 -7.80
N LEU A 105 -0.74 -14.66 -6.48
CA LEU A 105 -2.07 -14.37 -5.96
C LEU A 105 -2.46 -12.91 -6.23
N ALA A 106 -1.54 -11.97 -6.06
CA ALA A 106 -1.79 -10.55 -6.38
C ALA A 106 -2.17 -10.40 -7.87
N ARG A 107 -1.46 -11.06 -8.78
CA ARG A 107 -1.77 -11.07 -10.23
C ARG A 107 -3.15 -11.65 -10.53
N ARG A 108 -3.48 -12.82 -9.96
CA ARG A 108 -4.81 -13.42 -10.12
C ARG A 108 -5.92 -12.54 -9.56
N SER A 109 -5.68 -11.89 -8.42
CA SER A 109 -6.61 -10.97 -7.77
C SER A 109 -6.85 -9.75 -8.65
N SER A 110 -5.78 -9.13 -9.14
CA SER A 110 -5.82 -8.04 -10.11
C SER A 110 -6.63 -8.41 -11.36
N ALA A 111 -6.41 -9.60 -11.94
CA ALA A 111 -7.19 -10.07 -13.09
C ALA A 111 -8.66 -10.38 -12.74
N THR A 112 -8.95 -10.82 -11.52
CA THR A 112 -10.32 -11.14 -11.09
C THR A 112 -11.15 -9.87 -10.91
N TRP A 113 -10.57 -8.85 -10.26
CA TRP A 113 -11.28 -7.63 -9.88
C TRP A 113 -10.93 -6.43 -10.76
N GLN A 114 -10.12 -6.63 -11.80
CA GLN A 114 -9.70 -5.60 -12.77
C GLN A 114 -9.06 -4.37 -12.10
N ILE A 115 -8.31 -4.59 -11.02
CA ILE A 115 -7.56 -3.54 -10.31
C ILE A 115 -6.12 -3.51 -10.87
N PRO A 116 -5.66 -2.40 -11.47
CA PRO A 116 -4.29 -2.28 -11.97
C PRO A 116 -3.23 -2.63 -10.92
N LEU A 117 -2.19 -3.35 -11.32
CA LEU A 117 -1.20 -3.91 -10.42
C LEU A 117 0.22 -3.71 -10.94
N GLU A 118 1.09 -3.20 -10.09
CA GLU A 118 2.54 -3.27 -10.26
C GLU A 118 3.14 -4.18 -9.18
N VAL A 119 3.89 -5.20 -9.59
CA VAL A 119 4.60 -6.09 -8.65
C VAL A 119 6.06 -5.68 -8.61
N VAL A 120 6.56 -5.42 -7.40
CA VAL A 120 7.95 -5.01 -7.17
C VAL A 120 8.61 -5.90 -6.11
N THR A 121 9.94 -6.01 -6.20
CA THR A 121 10.81 -6.57 -5.16
C THR A 121 11.41 -5.45 -4.33
N ARG A 122 12.04 -5.78 -3.19
CA ARG A 122 12.75 -4.81 -2.35
C ARG A 122 13.83 -4.00 -3.08
N ALA A 123 14.48 -4.60 -4.08
CA ALA A 123 15.53 -3.93 -4.85
C ALA A 123 14.98 -2.97 -5.90
N GLN A 124 13.70 -3.11 -6.28
CA GLN A 124 13.08 -2.28 -7.31
C GLN A 124 12.51 -1.00 -6.72
N ASP A 125 12.37 0.01 -7.58
CA ASP A 125 11.81 1.30 -7.22
C ASP A 125 10.28 1.25 -7.09
N ALA A 126 9.80 1.34 -5.86
CA ALA A 126 8.37 1.39 -5.57
C ALA A 126 7.74 2.73 -6.01
N LYS A 127 8.51 3.83 -6.05
CA LYS A 127 7.99 5.13 -6.47
C LYS A 127 7.68 5.12 -7.97
N GLY A 128 8.61 4.67 -8.80
CA GLY A 128 8.37 4.51 -10.23
C GLY A 128 7.22 3.56 -10.56
N ALA A 129 6.92 2.58 -9.70
CA ALA A 129 5.71 1.76 -9.83
C ALA A 129 4.42 2.56 -9.56
N VAL A 130 4.41 3.43 -8.54
CA VAL A 130 3.30 4.37 -8.31
C VAL A 130 3.14 5.31 -9.51
N ASP A 131 4.24 5.87 -10.03
CA ASP A 131 4.22 6.80 -11.16
C ASP A 131 3.61 6.15 -12.41
N ARG A 132 4.00 4.90 -12.74
CA ARG A 132 3.39 4.13 -13.83
C ARG A 132 1.89 3.93 -13.66
N LEU A 133 1.42 3.62 -12.44
CA LEU A 133 -0.02 3.48 -12.16
C LEU A 133 -0.77 4.83 -12.25
N LEU A 134 -0.10 5.94 -11.99
CA LEU A 134 -0.66 7.29 -12.12
C LEU A 134 -0.53 7.86 -13.53
N GLY A 135 0.30 7.27 -14.38
CA GLY A 135 0.58 7.73 -15.75
C GLY A 135 1.41 9.01 -15.80
N VAL A 136 2.34 9.19 -14.87
CA VAL A 136 3.23 10.37 -14.76
C VAL A 136 4.70 10.01 -14.91
#